data_AF-A0A924HJ51-F1
#
_entry.id   AF-A0A924HJ51-F1
#
_cell.length_a   1.000
_cell.length_b   1.000
_cell.length_c   1.000
_cell.angle_alpha   90.00
_cell.angle_beta   90.00
_cell.angle_gamma   90.00
#
_symmetry.space_group_name_H-M   'P 1'
#
loop_
_entity.id
_entity.type
_entity.pdbx_description
1 polymer ?
#
loop_
_entity_poly.entity_id
_entity_poly.type
_entity_poly.pdbx_seq_one_letter_code
_entity_poly.pdbx_strand_id
1 'polypeptide(L)'
;MRIHLTLLFFVLISLQGFGQTQDSINENYIHQYKENADFSYTSPYSEIGAPSKYIISGRVTTQYMLLATEKLPIAVAIIPDFTVRVRNEQSAGVRTPSFKLGGSIFFHLNNDINHYKYAELGFTHHSNGQDGDALNPDGSINTYSGNFSTNYLSLSYRFGDNLMIGQDNYSLNHRIGLEWHKWFSYETALEGDYGFTRLLYNFSYRKYQSKNEKEFLRLNTDISYAINPIQNTPFLNLKKRLNMELTSNYSLSFMRNTFLMATLGYYGEDPYNIYFKDQYSFIRFGISTGFSRYKRSL
;
A
#
# COMPACT_ATOMS: atom_id res chain seq x y z
N MET A 1 -32.50 -59.74 -5.36
CA MET A 1 -32.11 -59.66 -6.78
C MET A 1 -31.44 -58.31 -6.99
N ARG A 2 -30.09 -58.29 -7.06
CA ARG A 2 -29.27 -57.08 -7.18
C ARG A 2 -29.09 -56.77 -8.67
N ILE A 3 -29.48 -55.57 -9.10
CA ILE A 3 -29.15 -55.04 -10.43
C ILE A 3 -27.92 -54.15 -10.26
N HIS A 4 -26.82 -54.58 -10.86
CA HIS A 4 -25.58 -53.83 -11.00
C HIS A 4 -25.51 -53.19 -12.39
N LEU A 5 -25.04 -51.93 -12.41
CA LEU A 5 -24.21 -51.27 -13.45
C LEU A 5 -24.79 -51.20 -14.89
N THR A 6 -24.74 -50.08 -15.60
CA THR A 6 -23.55 -49.25 -15.84
C THR A 6 -24.00 -47.95 -16.53
N LEU A 7 -23.54 -46.78 -16.06
CA LEU A 7 -23.56 -45.55 -16.85
C LEU A 7 -22.13 -45.28 -17.30
N LEU A 8 -21.88 -45.38 -18.61
CA LEU A 8 -20.60 -45.13 -19.22
C LEU A 8 -20.45 -43.61 -19.45
N PHE A 9 -19.60 -42.94 -18.68
CA PHE A 9 -19.23 -41.54 -18.95
C PHE A 9 -18.03 -41.53 -19.91
N PHE A 10 -18.26 -41.09 -21.15
CA PHE A 10 -17.18 -40.75 -22.07
C PHE A 10 -16.55 -39.43 -21.61
N VAL A 11 -15.32 -39.50 -21.08
CA VAL A 11 -14.47 -38.32 -20.89
C VAL A 11 -13.75 -38.06 -22.21
N LEU A 12 -14.16 -37.01 -22.91
CA LEU A 12 -13.39 -36.41 -23.99
C LEU A 12 -12.15 -35.74 -23.37
N ILE A 13 -11.00 -36.39 -23.49
CA ILE A 13 -9.70 -35.78 -23.21
C ILE A 13 -9.41 -34.84 -24.37
N SER A 14 -9.59 -33.54 -24.15
CA SER A 14 -9.06 -32.51 -25.03
C SER A 14 -7.55 -32.42 -24.83
N LEU A 15 -6.80 -32.64 -25.91
CA LEU A 15 -5.37 -32.34 -26.00
C LEU A 15 -5.17 -30.83 -25.79
N GLN A 16 -4.81 -30.43 -24.58
CA GLN A 16 -4.36 -29.06 -24.32
C GLN A 16 -2.94 -28.91 -24.87
N GLY A 17 -2.77 -27.93 -25.76
CA GLY A 17 -1.45 -27.41 -26.12
C GLY A 17 -0.69 -26.96 -24.87
N PHE A 18 0.63 -26.83 -24.98
CA PHE A 18 1.53 -26.43 -23.89
C PHE A 18 1.06 -25.15 -23.17
N GLY A 19 0.21 -25.29 -22.16
CA GLY A 19 -0.26 -24.25 -21.27
C GLY A 19 0.68 -24.09 -20.07
N GLN A 20 0.68 -22.91 -19.46
CA GLN A 20 1.37 -22.69 -18.19
C GLN A 20 0.83 -23.67 -17.14
N THR A 21 1.72 -24.29 -16.37
CA THR A 21 1.32 -25.14 -15.25
C THR A 21 0.73 -24.28 -14.12
N GLN A 22 -0.17 -24.85 -13.31
CA GLN A 22 -0.71 -24.15 -12.14
C GLN A 22 0.40 -23.67 -11.21
N ASP A 23 1.47 -24.47 -11.09
CA ASP A 23 2.66 -24.12 -10.31
C ASP A 23 3.32 -22.83 -10.80
N SER A 24 3.53 -22.70 -12.12
CA SER A 24 4.09 -21.49 -12.73
C SER A 24 3.18 -20.28 -12.57
N ILE A 25 1.85 -20.46 -12.62
CA ILE A 25 0.88 -19.38 -12.39
C ILE A 25 1.00 -18.85 -10.96
N ASN A 26 0.98 -19.73 -9.98
CA ASN A 26 1.06 -19.38 -8.56
C ASN A 26 2.39 -18.67 -8.24
N GLU A 27 3.51 -19.17 -8.79
CA GLU A 27 4.82 -18.52 -8.66
C GLU A 27 4.83 -17.10 -9.25
N ASN A 28 4.30 -16.93 -10.46
CA ASN A 28 4.22 -15.62 -11.10
C ASN A 28 3.37 -14.62 -10.29
N TYR A 29 2.28 -15.08 -9.69
CA TYR A 29 1.45 -14.25 -8.80
C TYR A 29 2.20 -13.80 -7.55
N ILE A 30 3.03 -14.65 -6.95
CA ILE A 30 3.88 -14.28 -5.81
C ILE A 30 4.81 -13.11 -6.17
N HIS A 31 5.38 -13.11 -7.39
CA HIS A 31 6.17 -11.98 -7.89
C HIS A 31 5.30 -10.73 -8.07
N GLN A 32 4.11 -10.87 -8.63
CA GLN A 32 3.17 -9.76 -8.83
C GLN A 32 2.73 -9.11 -7.51
N TYR A 33 2.55 -9.88 -6.43
CA TYR A 33 2.23 -9.34 -5.10
C TYR A 33 3.37 -8.47 -4.57
N LYS A 34 4.61 -8.97 -4.63
CA LYS A 34 5.80 -8.25 -4.18
C LYS A 34 6.01 -6.96 -4.97
N GLU A 35 5.88 -7.00 -6.28
CA GLU A 35 6.06 -5.81 -7.11
C GLU A 35 5.02 -4.73 -6.86
N ASN A 36 3.81 -5.13 -6.47
CA ASN A 36 2.72 -4.24 -6.07
C ASN A 36 2.82 -3.72 -4.63
N ALA A 37 3.89 -4.08 -3.91
CA ALA A 37 4.18 -3.54 -2.58
C ALA A 37 4.53 -2.05 -2.63
N ASP A 38 4.26 -1.39 -1.50
CA ASP A 38 4.65 -0.01 -1.26
C ASP A 38 6.17 0.15 -1.15
N PHE A 39 6.65 1.37 -1.40
CA PHE A 39 8.07 1.70 -1.34
C PHE A 39 8.43 2.29 0.02
N SER A 40 9.60 1.89 0.53
CA SER A 40 10.31 2.65 1.54
C SER A 40 10.89 3.92 0.93
N TYR A 41 11.05 4.97 1.73
CA TYR A 41 11.71 6.19 1.27
C TYR A 41 12.45 6.91 2.38
N THR A 42 13.35 7.79 1.98
CA THR A 42 13.94 8.84 2.82
C THR A 42 13.91 10.15 2.06
N SER A 43 13.45 11.22 2.71
CA SER A 43 13.29 12.52 2.09
C SER A 43 13.84 13.64 2.98
N PRO A 44 14.91 14.33 2.57
CA PRO A 44 15.35 15.56 3.23
C PRO A 44 14.33 16.67 2.99
N TYR A 45 14.15 17.55 3.98
CA TYR A 45 13.17 18.64 3.95
C TYR A 45 11.78 18.18 3.50
N SER A 46 11.40 16.98 3.94
CA SER A 46 10.18 16.31 3.50
C SER A 46 8.94 17.15 3.75
N GLU A 47 7.91 16.90 2.93
CA GLU A 47 6.58 17.49 3.06
C GLU A 47 6.62 19.03 3.10
N ILE A 48 7.31 19.62 2.12
CA ILE A 48 7.33 21.07 1.92
C ILE A 48 5.88 21.53 1.69
N GLY A 49 5.33 22.29 2.63
CA GLY A 49 3.93 22.72 2.65
C GLY A 49 3.15 22.23 3.88
N ALA A 50 3.70 21.29 4.65
CA ALA A 50 3.14 20.89 5.94
C ALA A 50 3.13 22.04 6.96
N PRO A 51 2.18 22.05 7.92
CA PRO A 51 2.16 23.03 9.01
C PRO A 51 3.44 23.01 9.85
N SER A 52 4.02 21.81 10.00
CA SER A 52 5.28 21.59 10.66
C SER A 52 6.43 21.51 9.66
N LYS A 53 7.60 22.04 10.01
CA LYS A 53 8.81 21.93 9.19
C LYS A 53 9.60 20.68 9.59
N TYR A 54 10.07 19.93 8.62
CA TYR A 54 10.85 18.71 8.84
C TYR A 54 12.26 18.83 8.29
N ILE A 55 13.25 18.26 8.99
CA ILE A 55 14.63 18.15 8.52
C ILE A 55 14.74 16.95 7.57
N ILE A 56 14.13 15.84 7.96
CA ILE A 56 14.11 14.61 7.19
C ILE A 56 12.88 13.79 7.60
N SER A 57 12.29 13.06 6.66
CA SER A 57 11.35 11.99 6.97
C SER A 57 11.83 10.68 6.34
N GLY A 58 11.39 9.57 6.92
CA GLY A 58 11.66 8.24 6.41
C GLY A 58 10.47 7.33 6.61
N ARG A 59 10.21 6.48 5.62
CA ARG A 59 9.28 5.36 5.72
C ARG A 59 10.05 4.08 5.45
N VAL A 60 9.91 3.09 6.33
CA VAL A 60 10.46 1.76 6.17
C VAL A 60 9.29 0.79 6.12
N THR A 61 9.07 0.22 4.93
CA THR A 61 8.04 -0.78 4.67
C THR A 61 8.57 -1.88 3.77
N THR A 62 8.10 -3.10 4.00
CA THR A 62 8.44 -4.29 3.20
C THR A 62 7.38 -5.37 3.39
N GLN A 63 7.42 -6.42 2.57
CA GLN A 63 6.55 -7.59 2.68
C GLN A 63 7.38 -8.84 2.95
N TYR A 64 7.22 -9.40 4.14
CA TYR A 64 7.78 -10.71 4.50
C TYR A 64 6.77 -11.79 4.13
N MET A 65 6.95 -12.40 2.96
CA MET A 65 6.11 -13.52 2.53
C MET A 65 6.33 -14.74 3.44
N LEU A 66 5.37 -15.03 4.30
CA LEU A 66 5.39 -16.20 5.19
C LEU A 66 4.91 -17.46 4.47
N LEU A 67 3.90 -17.31 3.61
CA LEU A 67 3.44 -18.34 2.70
C LEU A 67 3.51 -17.80 1.28
N ALA A 68 4.35 -18.42 0.46
CA ALA A 68 4.50 -18.12 -0.96
C ALA A 68 5.00 -19.40 -1.63
N THR A 69 4.05 -20.24 -2.07
CA THR A 69 4.34 -21.52 -2.71
C THR A 69 3.67 -21.59 -4.07
N GLU A 70 4.36 -22.23 -5.02
CA GLU A 70 3.79 -22.59 -6.32
C GLU A 70 2.59 -23.54 -6.19
N LYS A 71 2.39 -24.22 -5.06
CA LYS A 71 1.32 -25.23 -4.93
C LYS A 71 -0.04 -24.68 -4.57
N LEU A 72 -0.12 -23.44 -4.07
CA LEU A 72 -1.35 -22.85 -3.56
C LEU A 72 -1.66 -21.51 -4.25
N PRO A 73 -2.95 -21.21 -4.51
CA PRO A 73 -3.37 -19.93 -5.06
C PRO A 73 -3.37 -18.78 -4.04
N ILE A 74 -2.90 -19.06 -2.81
CA ILE A 74 -2.91 -18.15 -1.67
C ILE A 74 -1.48 -17.85 -1.25
N ALA A 75 -1.22 -16.58 -0.97
CA ALA A 75 0.00 -16.13 -0.33
C ALA A 75 -0.30 -15.31 0.93
N VAL A 76 0.61 -15.31 1.91
CA VAL A 76 0.46 -14.59 3.17
C VAL A 76 1.74 -13.82 3.45
N ALA A 77 1.62 -12.55 3.84
CA ALA A 77 2.74 -11.71 4.21
C ALA A 77 2.52 -10.98 5.53
N ILE A 78 3.61 -10.74 6.27
CA ILE A 78 3.67 -9.72 7.32
C ILE A 78 4.27 -8.44 6.74
N ILE A 79 3.67 -7.31 7.09
CA ILE A 79 3.95 -5.99 6.54
C ILE A 79 4.16 -5.01 7.68
N PRO A 80 5.42 -4.80 8.12
CA PRO A 80 5.75 -3.64 8.92
C PRO A 80 5.83 -2.40 8.04
N ASP A 81 5.30 -1.28 8.53
CA ASP A 81 5.34 0.01 7.90
C ASP A 81 5.53 1.10 8.96
N PHE A 82 6.76 1.60 9.04
CA PHE A 82 7.17 2.57 10.04
C PHE A 82 7.50 3.88 9.36
N THR A 83 6.83 4.96 9.75
CA THR A 83 7.15 6.30 9.26
C THR A 83 7.63 7.17 10.41
N VAL A 84 8.71 7.91 10.18
CA VAL A 84 9.26 8.90 11.11
C VAL A 84 9.43 10.25 10.42
N ARG A 85 9.17 11.32 11.15
CA ARG A 85 9.38 12.72 10.73
C ARG A 85 10.23 13.42 11.79
N VAL A 86 11.43 13.82 11.40
CA VAL A 86 12.36 14.58 12.24
C VAL A 86 12.02 16.05 12.11
N ARG A 87 11.56 16.67 13.20
CA ARG A 87 11.07 18.05 13.20
C ARG A 87 12.24 19.04 13.17
N ASN A 88 12.03 20.17 12.50
CA ASN A 88 12.94 21.30 12.54
C ASN A 88 12.61 22.18 13.76
N GLU A 89 12.95 21.65 14.93
CA GLU A 89 12.81 22.30 16.24
C GLU A 89 14.07 22.04 17.08
N GLN A 90 14.12 22.58 18.30
CA GLN A 90 15.24 22.35 19.21
C GLN A 90 15.47 20.85 19.43
N SER A 91 16.73 20.42 19.31
CA SER A 91 17.17 19.02 19.40
C SER A 91 16.65 18.07 18.32
N ALA A 92 15.97 18.57 17.28
CA ALA A 92 15.52 17.78 16.12
C ALA A 92 14.77 16.48 16.50
N GLY A 93 13.79 16.60 17.40
CA GLY A 93 13.04 15.45 17.91
C GLY A 93 12.17 14.77 16.84
N VAL A 94 11.95 13.46 17.02
CA VAL A 94 10.85 12.72 16.39
C VAL A 94 9.68 12.75 17.35
N ARG A 95 8.57 13.37 16.94
CA ARG A 95 7.31 13.36 17.69
C ARG A 95 6.38 12.34 17.08
N THR A 96 5.73 11.57 17.94
CA THR A 96 4.62 10.66 17.59
C THR A 96 4.88 9.91 16.28
N PRO A 97 5.91 9.04 16.22
CA PRO A 97 6.20 8.23 15.03
C PRO A 97 4.98 7.41 14.61
N SER A 98 4.83 7.05 13.34
CA SER A 98 3.73 6.18 12.90
C SER A 98 4.20 4.73 12.82
N PHE A 99 3.70 3.89 13.72
CA PHE A 99 3.95 2.46 13.70
C PHE A 99 2.74 1.71 13.15
N LYS A 100 2.88 1.13 11.96
CA LYS A 100 1.89 0.21 11.38
C LYS A 100 2.51 -1.18 11.31
N LEU A 101 1.87 -2.15 11.94
CA LEU A 101 2.29 -3.55 11.87
C LEU A 101 1.08 -4.41 11.54
N GLY A 102 1.16 -5.13 10.43
CA GLY A 102 0.05 -5.90 9.93
C GLY A 102 0.47 -7.08 9.08
N GLY A 103 -0.51 -7.63 8.39
CA GLY A 103 -0.29 -8.67 7.39
C GLY A 103 -1.42 -8.70 6.39
N SER A 104 -1.14 -9.30 5.23
CA SER A 104 -2.10 -9.47 4.14
C SER A 104 -2.13 -10.92 3.68
N ILE A 105 -3.33 -11.37 3.33
CA ILE A 105 -3.59 -12.60 2.58
C ILE A 105 -3.94 -12.20 1.15
N PHE A 106 -3.26 -12.80 0.18
CA PHE A 106 -3.46 -12.59 -1.25
C PHE A 106 -4.06 -13.84 -1.86
N PHE A 107 -5.03 -13.68 -2.77
CA PHE A 107 -5.65 -14.78 -3.49
C PHE A 107 -5.85 -14.39 -4.96
N HIS A 108 -5.21 -15.09 -5.90
CA HIS A 108 -5.43 -14.81 -7.31
C HIS A 108 -6.78 -15.34 -7.79
N LEU A 109 -7.44 -14.56 -8.64
CA LEU A 109 -8.82 -14.75 -9.08
C LEU A 109 -8.92 -15.24 -10.53
N ASN A 110 -7.80 -15.26 -11.25
CA ASN A 110 -7.67 -15.84 -12.57
C ASN A 110 -6.26 -16.42 -12.77
N ASN A 111 -6.09 -17.14 -13.89
CA ASN A 111 -4.86 -17.83 -14.26
C ASN A 111 -4.03 -17.10 -15.32
N ASP A 112 -4.32 -15.82 -15.57
CA ASP A 112 -3.65 -15.01 -16.59
C ASP A 112 -2.82 -13.91 -15.92
N ILE A 113 -1.50 -14.05 -15.93
CA ILE A 113 -0.59 -13.07 -15.32
C ILE A 113 -0.44 -11.80 -16.17
N ASN A 114 -0.71 -11.87 -17.48
CA ASN A 114 -0.67 -10.71 -18.34
C ASN A 114 -1.89 -9.81 -18.13
N HIS A 115 -2.99 -10.38 -17.64
CA HIS A 115 -4.22 -9.69 -17.26
C HIS A 115 -4.65 -10.10 -15.83
N TYR A 116 -3.77 -9.86 -14.86
CA TYR A 116 -3.90 -10.42 -13.52
C TYR A 116 -5.04 -9.80 -12.72
N LYS A 117 -5.65 -10.62 -11.85
CA LYS A 117 -6.70 -10.22 -10.90
C LYS A 117 -6.47 -10.95 -9.58
N TYR A 118 -6.52 -10.23 -8.47
CA TYR A 118 -6.43 -10.86 -7.15
C TYR A 118 -7.14 -10.07 -6.07
N ALA A 119 -7.56 -10.77 -5.02
CA ALA A 119 -8.08 -10.20 -3.79
C ALA A 119 -6.94 -10.07 -2.75
N GLU A 120 -7.04 -9.06 -1.91
CA GLU A 120 -6.14 -8.80 -0.79
C GLU A 120 -6.99 -8.51 0.45
N LEU A 121 -6.78 -9.29 1.52
CA LEU A 121 -7.39 -9.09 2.83
C LEU A 121 -6.27 -8.79 3.82
N GLY A 122 -6.31 -7.62 4.45
CA GLY A 122 -5.29 -7.18 5.40
C GLY A 122 -5.84 -6.85 6.78
N PHE A 123 -4.99 -6.98 7.79
CA PHE A 123 -5.18 -6.46 9.13
C PHE A 123 -3.95 -5.65 9.53
N THR A 124 -4.14 -4.49 10.15
CA THR A 124 -3.05 -3.63 10.61
C THR A 124 -3.36 -3.06 11.98
N HIS A 125 -2.39 -3.17 12.89
CA HIS A 125 -2.30 -2.34 14.09
C HIS A 125 -1.60 -1.02 13.72
N HIS A 126 -2.20 0.12 14.04
CA HIS A 126 -1.62 1.45 13.83
C HIS A 126 -1.55 2.19 15.17
N SER A 127 -0.36 2.59 15.58
CA SER A 127 -0.15 3.38 16.79
C SER A 127 0.97 4.40 16.62
N ASN A 128 1.15 5.25 17.63
CA ASN A 128 2.29 6.18 17.70
C ASN A 128 3.31 5.90 18.82
N GLY A 129 3.08 4.82 19.58
CA GLY A 129 3.96 4.38 20.67
C GLY A 129 4.10 5.37 21.82
N GLN A 130 3.18 6.33 21.98
CA GLN A 130 3.12 7.23 23.13
C GLN A 130 2.06 6.75 24.14
N ASP A 131 2.21 7.16 25.39
CA ASP A 131 1.36 6.78 26.53
C ASP A 131 0.74 8.00 27.27
N GLY A 132 0.99 9.22 26.81
CA GLY A 132 0.35 10.42 27.34
C GLY A 132 -1.10 10.57 26.88
N ASP A 133 -1.86 11.45 27.53
CA ASP A 133 -3.25 11.73 27.16
C ASP A 133 -3.37 12.25 25.71
N ALA A 134 -4.27 11.68 24.91
CA ALA A 134 -4.55 12.12 23.54
C ALA A 134 -5.02 13.58 23.46
N LEU A 135 -5.60 14.11 24.54
CA LEU A 135 -6.14 15.47 24.64
C LEU A 135 -5.34 16.28 25.67
N ASN A 136 -5.13 17.54 25.36
CA ASN A 136 -4.67 18.53 26.32
C ASN A 136 -5.82 18.91 27.30
N PRO A 137 -5.52 19.56 28.45
CA PRO A 137 -6.55 20.01 29.39
C PRO A 137 -7.61 20.95 28.81
N ASP A 138 -7.30 21.64 27.70
CA ASP A 138 -8.23 22.51 26.97
C ASP A 138 -9.09 21.77 25.94
N GLY A 139 -8.94 20.44 25.82
CA GLY A 139 -9.65 19.59 24.87
C GLY A 139 -9.05 19.56 23.46
N SER A 140 -7.97 20.28 23.19
CA SER A 140 -7.23 20.18 21.92
C SER A 140 -6.43 18.88 21.83
N ILE A 141 -6.04 18.47 20.63
CA ILE A 141 -5.23 17.25 20.44
C ILE A 141 -3.80 17.47 20.96
N ASN A 142 -3.31 16.55 21.79
CA ASN A 142 -1.94 16.54 22.28
C ASN A 142 -0.99 15.96 21.22
N THR A 143 -0.54 16.80 20.29
CA THR A 143 0.39 16.40 19.22
C THR A 143 1.85 16.29 19.65
N TYR A 144 2.14 16.47 20.94
CA TYR A 144 3.50 16.42 21.48
C TYR A 144 3.83 15.06 22.09
N SER A 145 2.95 14.53 22.95
CA SER A 145 3.14 13.25 23.64
C SER A 145 1.84 12.42 23.74
N GLY A 146 0.76 12.86 23.10
CA GLY A 146 -0.52 12.17 23.18
C GLY A 146 -0.48 10.81 22.51
N ASN A 147 -1.16 9.84 23.11
CA ASN A 147 -1.32 8.51 22.54
C ASN A 147 -2.24 8.56 21.30
N PHE A 148 -1.95 7.69 20.35
CA PHE A 148 -2.81 7.40 19.21
C PHE A 148 -2.75 5.91 18.95
N SER A 149 -3.91 5.27 18.86
CA SER A 149 -4.03 3.92 18.37
C SER A 149 -5.35 3.71 17.63
N THR A 150 -5.25 2.98 16.53
CA THR A 150 -6.39 2.41 15.82
C THR A 150 -5.93 1.12 15.15
N ASN A 151 -6.80 0.13 15.07
CA ASN A 151 -6.55 -1.02 14.20
C ASN A 151 -7.53 -0.97 13.05
N TYR A 152 -7.20 -1.60 11.93
CA TYR A 152 -8.11 -1.69 10.80
C TYR A 152 -7.99 -2.99 10.04
N LEU A 153 -9.10 -3.34 9.41
CA LEU A 153 -9.14 -4.32 8.34
C LEU A 153 -9.14 -3.60 7.00
N SER A 154 -8.52 -4.22 6.01
CA SER A 154 -8.63 -3.77 4.62
C SER A 154 -9.07 -4.93 3.74
N LEU A 155 -9.98 -4.66 2.82
CA LEU A 155 -10.34 -5.57 1.73
C LEU A 155 -10.08 -4.84 0.43
N SER A 156 -9.38 -5.47 -0.50
CA SER A 156 -9.03 -4.86 -1.77
C SER A 156 -9.14 -5.86 -2.91
N TYR A 157 -9.52 -5.34 -4.07
CA TYR A 157 -9.45 -6.02 -5.34
C TYR A 157 -8.41 -5.31 -6.21
N ARG A 158 -7.48 -6.08 -6.75
CA ARG A 158 -6.42 -5.60 -7.62
C ARG A 158 -6.51 -6.25 -8.98
N PHE A 159 -6.27 -5.45 -10.00
CA PHE A 159 -6.30 -5.90 -11.38
C PHE A 159 -5.36 -5.05 -12.23
N GLY A 160 -4.83 -5.61 -13.30
CA GLY A 160 -3.97 -4.87 -14.18
C GLY A 160 -3.33 -5.73 -15.24
N ASP A 161 -2.41 -5.12 -15.97
CA ASP A 161 -1.85 -5.68 -17.18
C ASP A 161 -0.33 -5.68 -17.16
N ASN A 162 0.29 -6.75 -17.63
CA ASN A 162 1.71 -6.78 -18.00
C ASN A 162 1.79 -6.78 -19.53
N LEU A 163 2.33 -5.71 -20.10
CA LEU A 163 2.28 -5.42 -21.52
C LEU A 163 3.69 -5.38 -22.12
N MET A 164 3.84 -5.92 -23.32
CA MET A 164 5.04 -5.77 -24.14
C MET A 164 4.68 -4.95 -25.38
N ILE A 165 5.27 -3.75 -25.52
CA ILE A 165 5.07 -2.87 -26.67
C ILE A 165 6.42 -2.66 -27.35
N GLY A 166 6.59 -3.25 -28.53
CA GLY A 166 7.89 -3.32 -29.18
C GLY A 166 8.86 -4.17 -28.36
N GLN A 167 9.99 -3.58 -27.95
CA GLN A 167 10.96 -4.22 -27.07
C GLN A 167 10.79 -3.82 -25.59
N ASP A 168 9.87 -2.90 -25.28
CA ASP A 168 9.69 -2.37 -23.94
C ASP A 168 8.59 -3.12 -23.19
N ASN A 169 8.84 -3.43 -21.92
CA ASN A 169 7.86 -3.99 -21.01
C ASN A 169 7.25 -2.89 -20.13
N TYR A 170 5.96 -3.03 -19.85
CA TYR A 170 5.16 -2.12 -19.05
C TYR A 170 4.28 -2.90 -18.09
N SER A 171 3.94 -2.30 -16.95
CA SER A 171 2.92 -2.85 -16.06
C SER A 171 1.95 -1.77 -15.61
N LEU A 172 0.66 -2.09 -15.65
CA LEU A 172 -0.42 -1.30 -15.10
C LEU A 172 -0.99 -2.07 -13.90
N ASN A 173 -1.24 -1.38 -12.79
CA ASN A 173 -1.91 -1.94 -11.62
C ASN A 173 -2.97 -0.97 -11.14
N HIS A 174 -4.15 -1.49 -10.86
CA HIS A 174 -5.22 -0.82 -10.15
C HIS A 174 -5.51 -1.57 -8.86
N ARG A 175 -5.88 -0.82 -7.82
CA ARG A 175 -6.42 -1.32 -6.56
C ARG A 175 -7.66 -0.52 -6.24
N ILE A 176 -8.75 -1.20 -5.93
CA ILE A 176 -9.91 -0.59 -5.28
C ILE A 176 -10.10 -1.31 -3.96
N GLY A 177 -10.32 -0.56 -2.88
CA GLY A 177 -10.42 -1.16 -1.56
C GLY A 177 -11.26 -0.39 -0.57
N LEU A 178 -11.50 -1.04 0.57
CA LEU A 178 -12.14 -0.49 1.75
C LEU A 178 -11.22 -0.70 2.95
N GLU A 179 -11.09 0.34 3.77
CA GLU A 179 -10.45 0.30 5.08
C GLU A 179 -11.50 0.51 6.17
N TRP A 180 -11.46 -0.31 7.22
CA TRP A 180 -12.46 -0.31 8.29
C TRP A 180 -11.83 -0.42 9.67
N HIS A 181 -11.99 0.63 10.48
CA HIS A 181 -11.39 0.75 11.80
C HIS A 181 -12.34 0.41 12.96
N LYS A 182 -13.67 0.56 12.77
CA LYS A 182 -14.65 0.59 13.88
C LYS A 182 -14.81 -0.70 14.69
N TRP A 183 -14.26 -1.83 14.25
CA TRP A 183 -14.35 -3.09 14.98
C TRP A 183 -13.30 -3.24 16.10
N PHE A 184 -12.45 -2.24 16.28
CA PHE A 184 -11.34 -2.29 17.21
C PHE A 184 -11.41 -1.14 18.21
N SER A 185 -10.73 -1.29 19.33
CA SER A 185 -10.50 -0.19 20.27
C SER A 185 -9.68 0.93 19.59
N TYR A 186 -10.04 2.16 19.91
CA TYR A 186 -9.39 3.35 19.41
C TYR A 186 -9.45 4.46 20.47
N GLU A 187 -8.58 5.46 20.36
CA GLU A 187 -8.56 6.59 21.29
C GLU A 187 -9.84 7.44 21.19
N THR A 188 -10.41 7.82 22.33
CA THR A 188 -11.64 8.62 22.41
C THR A 188 -11.53 9.96 21.67
N ALA A 189 -10.32 10.52 21.57
CA ALA A 189 -10.03 11.73 20.81
C ALA A 189 -10.36 11.63 19.30
N LEU A 190 -10.52 10.41 18.77
CA LEU A 190 -10.88 10.16 17.37
C LEU A 190 -12.40 10.16 17.14
N GLU A 191 -13.20 10.05 18.20
CA GLU A 191 -14.64 9.91 18.10
C GLU A 191 -15.27 11.14 17.44
N GLY A 192 -16.07 10.89 16.39
CA GLY A 192 -16.74 11.94 15.64
C GLY A 192 -15.84 12.74 14.67
N ASP A 193 -14.52 12.73 14.79
CA ASP A 193 -13.63 13.61 14.00
C ASP A 193 -12.66 12.86 13.06
N TYR A 194 -12.62 11.52 13.15
CA TYR A 194 -11.74 10.67 12.35
C TYR A 194 -12.49 9.88 11.26
N GLY A 195 -11.87 9.74 10.09
CA GLY A 195 -12.34 8.88 9.00
C GLY A 195 -12.20 7.37 9.27
N PHE A 196 -13.01 6.78 10.16
CA PHE A 196 -12.96 5.34 10.48
C PHE A 196 -13.28 4.38 9.32
N THR A 197 -13.84 4.86 8.22
CA THR A 197 -14.12 4.04 7.04
C THR A 197 -13.67 4.78 5.80
N ARG A 198 -12.74 4.18 5.04
CA ARG A 198 -12.18 4.81 3.84
C ARG A 198 -12.36 3.96 2.61
N LEU A 199 -12.76 4.60 1.52
CA LEU A 199 -12.60 4.04 0.18
C LEU A 199 -11.18 4.31 -0.30
N LEU A 200 -10.55 3.30 -0.89
CA LEU A 200 -9.18 3.34 -1.36
C LEU A 200 -9.15 3.14 -2.87
N TYR A 201 -8.33 3.94 -3.54
CA TYR A 201 -7.94 3.70 -4.92
C TYR A 201 -6.43 3.88 -5.06
N ASN A 202 -5.75 2.91 -5.66
CA ASN A 202 -4.35 3.03 -6.07
C ASN A 202 -4.19 2.69 -7.54
N PHE A 203 -3.32 3.44 -8.22
CA PHE A 203 -2.89 3.19 -9.58
C PHE A 203 -1.36 3.15 -9.62
N SER A 204 -0.79 2.22 -10.37
CA SER A 204 0.66 2.13 -10.64
C SER A 204 0.90 1.90 -12.12
N TYR A 205 1.75 2.73 -12.72
CA TYR A 205 2.31 2.54 -14.05
C TYR A 205 3.81 2.33 -13.94
N ARG A 206 4.33 1.27 -14.57
CA ARG A 206 5.74 0.90 -14.53
C ARG A 206 6.28 0.74 -15.94
N LYS A 207 7.53 1.16 -16.13
CA LYS A 207 8.29 0.91 -17.35
C LYS A 207 9.61 0.22 -17.03
N TYR A 208 9.91 -0.81 -17.81
CA TYR A 208 11.09 -1.65 -17.65
C TYR A 208 12.00 -1.53 -18.88
N GLN A 209 13.31 -1.65 -18.66
CA GLN A 209 14.32 -1.66 -19.71
C GLN A 209 14.34 -3.03 -20.40
N SER A 210 14.31 -3.05 -21.74
CA SER A 210 14.22 -4.27 -22.56
C SER A 210 15.29 -5.32 -22.27
N LYS A 211 16.54 -4.90 -21.99
CA LYS A 211 17.69 -5.80 -21.94
C LYS A 211 17.77 -6.66 -20.67
N ASN A 212 17.29 -6.15 -19.55
CA ASN A 212 17.49 -6.74 -18.21
C ASN A 212 16.22 -6.69 -17.35
N GLU A 213 15.10 -6.28 -17.93
CA GLU A 213 13.81 -6.06 -17.26
C GLU A 213 13.93 -5.17 -16.02
N LYS A 214 14.96 -4.31 -15.97
CA LYS A 214 15.12 -3.37 -14.86
C LYS A 214 14.04 -2.33 -14.94
N GLU A 215 13.27 -2.20 -13.87
CA GLU A 215 12.35 -1.08 -13.72
C GLU A 215 13.13 0.23 -13.59
N PHE A 216 12.82 1.20 -14.43
CA PHE A 216 13.46 2.51 -14.37
C PHE A 216 12.49 3.66 -14.11
N LEU A 217 11.19 3.43 -14.29
CA LEU A 217 10.16 4.41 -14.02
C LEU A 217 8.97 3.73 -13.34
N ARG A 218 8.49 4.32 -12.24
CA ARG A 218 7.21 3.99 -11.64
C ARG A 218 6.47 5.27 -11.24
N LEU A 219 5.26 5.40 -11.76
CA LEU A 219 4.30 6.42 -11.37
C LEU A 219 3.22 5.76 -10.52
N ASN A 220 3.00 6.27 -9.32
CA ASN A 220 1.97 5.79 -8.40
C ASN A 220 1.01 6.93 -8.06
N THR A 221 -0.29 6.62 -8.01
CA THR A 221 -1.31 7.49 -7.47
C THR A 221 -2.03 6.76 -6.35
N ASP A 222 -2.10 7.35 -5.18
CA ASP A 222 -2.80 6.84 -4.01
C ASP A 222 -3.90 7.82 -3.63
N ILE A 223 -5.13 7.32 -3.46
CA ILE A 223 -6.30 8.11 -3.07
C ILE A 223 -7.02 7.37 -1.94
N SER A 224 -7.33 8.09 -0.87
CA SER A 224 -8.23 7.59 0.17
C SER A 224 -9.31 8.62 0.50
N TYR A 225 -10.55 8.17 0.65
CA TYR A 225 -11.68 9.04 0.96
C TYR A 225 -12.48 8.53 2.16
N ALA A 226 -12.60 9.35 3.21
CA ALA A 226 -13.40 9.02 4.38
C ALA A 226 -14.91 9.10 4.08
N ILE A 227 -15.61 7.98 4.20
CA ILE A 227 -17.05 7.87 3.86
C ILE A 227 -17.97 7.80 5.09
N ASN A 228 -17.44 7.58 6.29
CA ASN A 228 -18.24 7.62 7.51
C ASN A 228 -18.69 9.06 7.86
N PRO A 229 -19.77 9.22 8.65
CA PRO A 229 -20.10 10.51 9.25
C PRO A 229 -18.92 11.06 10.05
N ILE A 230 -18.63 12.34 9.87
CA ILE A 230 -17.64 13.14 10.61
C ILE A 230 -18.41 14.38 11.09
N GLN A 231 -18.29 14.71 12.36
CA GLN A 231 -18.99 15.81 13.02
C GLN A 231 -18.69 17.12 12.29
N ASN A 232 -19.74 17.93 12.09
CA ASN A 232 -19.68 19.23 11.43
C ASN A 232 -19.02 19.21 10.02
N THR A 233 -18.93 18.03 9.39
CA THR A 233 -18.23 17.84 8.12
C THR A 233 -19.15 17.17 7.10
N PRO A 234 -19.68 17.91 6.11
CA PRO A 234 -20.51 17.36 5.05
C PRO A 234 -19.83 16.21 4.30
N PHE A 235 -20.63 15.29 3.74
CA PHE A 235 -20.10 14.13 3.03
C PHE A 235 -19.21 14.49 1.84
N LEU A 236 -19.46 15.61 1.15
CA LEU A 236 -18.68 16.07 -0.01
C LEU A 236 -17.51 16.99 0.36
N ASN A 237 -17.18 17.14 1.64
CA ASN A 237 -16.05 17.99 2.06
C ASN A 237 -14.70 17.33 1.69
N LEU A 238 -14.24 17.59 0.47
CA LEU A 238 -12.97 17.08 -0.03
C LEU A 238 -11.78 17.52 0.84
N LYS A 239 -11.82 18.73 1.41
CA LYS A 239 -10.71 19.25 2.21
C LYS A 239 -10.43 18.43 3.46
N LYS A 240 -11.46 17.87 4.09
CA LYS A 240 -11.30 17.01 5.28
C LYS A 240 -11.24 15.53 4.93
N ARG A 241 -11.89 15.09 3.86
CA ARG A 241 -12.12 13.66 3.61
C ARG A 241 -11.15 13.01 2.64
N LEU A 242 -10.53 13.80 1.75
CA LEU A 242 -9.66 13.30 0.70
C LEU A 242 -8.19 13.35 1.13
N ASN A 243 -7.50 12.22 1.02
CA ASN A 243 -6.05 12.19 0.90
C ASN A 243 -5.67 11.72 -0.49
N MET A 244 -4.64 12.33 -1.05
CA MET A 244 -4.12 11.99 -2.37
C MET A 244 -2.60 12.15 -2.42
N GLU A 245 -1.90 11.19 -3.01
CA GLU A 245 -0.49 11.28 -3.35
C GLU A 245 -0.27 10.88 -4.81
N LEU A 246 0.63 11.58 -5.48
CA LEU A 246 1.17 11.23 -6.79
C LEU A 246 2.70 11.16 -6.67
N THR A 247 3.26 9.97 -6.82
CA THR A 247 4.69 9.71 -6.69
C THR A 247 5.30 9.27 -8.01
N SER A 248 6.40 9.90 -8.40
CA SER A 248 7.27 9.48 -9.49
C SER A 248 8.58 8.93 -8.92
N ASN A 249 8.94 7.73 -9.33
CA ASN A 249 10.18 7.05 -8.98
C ASN A 249 10.98 6.79 -10.25
N TYR A 250 12.20 7.31 -10.33
CA TYR A 250 13.08 7.15 -11.49
C TYR A 250 14.43 6.55 -11.10
N SER A 251 14.83 5.46 -11.76
CA SER A 251 16.09 4.76 -11.48
C SER A 251 17.14 5.09 -12.55
N LEU A 252 18.26 5.70 -12.14
CA LEU A 252 19.42 5.92 -13.02
C LEU A 252 20.10 4.59 -13.36
N SER A 253 20.83 4.52 -14.47
CA SER A 253 21.44 3.27 -14.97
C SER A 253 22.28 2.51 -13.95
N PHE A 254 22.99 3.21 -13.07
CA PHE A 254 23.82 2.61 -12.01
C PHE A 254 23.04 2.19 -10.75
N MET A 255 21.83 2.69 -10.57
CA MET A 255 20.95 2.28 -9.48
C MET A 255 20.32 0.91 -9.82
N ARG A 256 19.99 0.10 -8.82
CA ARG A 256 19.27 -1.17 -9.02
C ARG A 256 17.85 -1.04 -8.48
N ASN A 257 17.64 -1.39 -7.21
CA ASN A 257 16.32 -1.31 -6.56
C ASN A 257 16.12 0.01 -5.83
N THR A 258 16.73 1.08 -6.34
CA THR A 258 16.72 2.41 -5.75
C THR A 258 16.31 3.43 -6.80
N PHE A 259 15.53 4.42 -6.38
CA PHE A 259 14.96 5.43 -7.27
C PHE A 259 15.13 6.82 -6.66
N LEU A 260 15.34 7.81 -7.52
CA LEU A 260 15.03 9.19 -7.19
C LEU A 260 13.52 9.34 -7.14
N MET A 261 13.02 9.91 -6.06
CA MET A 261 11.59 10.03 -5.76
C MET A 261 11.17 11.48 -5.73
N ALA A 262 10.04 11.79 -6.37
CA ALA A 262 9.29 13.03 -6.19
C ALA A 262 7.82 12.71 -5.92
N THR A 263 7.23 13.32 -4.90
CA THR A 263 5.81 13.16 -4.55
C THR A 263 5.13 14.51 -4.44
N LEU A 264 3.95 14.62 -5.02
CA LEU A 264 3.00 15.71 -4.84
C LEU A 264 1.79 15.13 -4.10
N GLY A 265 1.34 15.79 -3.04
CA GLY A 265 0.22 15.25 -2.27
C GLY A 265 -0.63 16.29 -1.58
N TYR A 266 -1.77 15.81 -1.09
CA TYR A 266 -2.70 16.54 -0.24
C TYR A 266 -3.19 15.58 0.84
N TYR A 267 -3.13 16.03 2.10
CA TYR A 267 -3.78 15.36 3.21
C TYR A 267 -4.94 16.22 3.69
N GLY A 268 -6.14 15.63 3.70
CA GLY A 268 -7.32 16.15 4.39
C GLY A 268 -7.47 15.60 5.81
N GLU A 269 -6.92 14.40 6.05
CA GLU A 269 -6.55 13.91 7.37
C GLU A 269 -5.13 13.38 7.28
N ASP A 270 -4.18 13.97 7.99
CA ASP A 270 -2.80 13.46 8.00
C ASP A 270 -2.78 11.98 8.43
N PRO A 271 -2.33 11.04 7.56
CA PRO A 271 -2.31 9.62 7.88
C PRO A 271 -1.20 9.26 8.89
N TYR A 272 -0.34 10.21 9.24
CA TYR A 272 0.67 10.11 10.28
C TYR A 272 0.03 10.32 11.66
N ASN A 273 -0.87 9.41 12.04
CA ASN A 273 -1.42 9.25 13.39
C ASN A 273 -2.18 10.47 13.98
N ILE A 274 -1.73 10.99 15.12
CA ILE A 274 -2.40 11.99 15.97
C ILE A 274 -2.58 13.34 15.28
N TYR A 275 -1.87 13.59 14.19
CA TYR A 275 -2.02 14.79 13.37
C TYR A 275 -3.23 14.74 12.41
N PHE A 276 -4.14 13.78 12.53
CA PHE A 276 -5.31 13.58 11.64
C PHE A 276 -6.22 14.81 11.42
N LYS A 277 -6.07 15.88 12.21
CA LYS A 277 -6.75 17.17 12.00
C LYS A 277 -6.03 18.11 11.02
N ASP A 278 -4.75 17.89 10.77
CA ASP A 278 -3.95 18.71 9.88
C ASP A 278 -4.38 18.50 8.42
N GLN A 279 -4.45 19.62 7.69
CA GLN A 279 -4.86 19.69 6.30
C GLN A 279 -3.84 20.48 5.51
N TYR A 280 -3.17 19.86 4.53
CA TYR A 280 -2.13 20.53 3.78
C TYR A 280 -1.79 19.85 2.46
N SER A 281 -1.40 20.66 1.49
CA SER A 281 -0.70 20.19 0.29
C SER A 281 0.79 20.13 0.56
N PHE A 282 1.48 19.17 -0.03
CA PHE A 282 2.91 19.03 0.14
C PHE A 282 3.62 18.55 -1.11
N ILE A 283 4.92 18.80 -1.12
CA ILE A 283 5.87 18.21 -2.06
C ILE A 283 6.98 17.50 -1.27
N ARG A 284 7.41 16.34 -1.75
CA ARG A 284 8.49 15.55 -1.15
C ARG A 284 9.48 15.11 -2.22
N PHE A 285 10.77 15.29 -1.97
CA PHE A 285 11.84 14.76 -2.83
C PHE A 285 12.76 13.85 -2.02
N GLY A 286 13.23 12.76 -2.60
CA GLY A 286 14.06 11.85 -1.85
C GLY A 286 14.57 10.65 -2.64
N ILE A 287 14.91 9.63 -1.90
CA ILE A 287 15.32 8.33 -2.44
C ILE A 287 14.31 7.30 -1.94
N SER A 288 13.87 6.43 -2.83
CA SER A 288 12.95 5.34 -2.50
C SER A 288 13.52 3.98 -2.91
N THR A 289 13.01 2.92 -2.29
CA THR A 289 13.39 1.54 -2.56
C THR A 289 12.23 0.59 -2.31
N GLY A 290 12.18 -0.51 -3.05
CA GLY A 290 11.14 -1.52 -2.95
C GLY A 290 11.48 -2.75 -3.78
N PHE A 291 10.52 -3.67 -3.92
CA PHE A 291 10.67 -4.80 -4.82
C PHE A 291 10.63 -4.32 -6.27
N SER A 292 11.64 -4.72 -7.04
CA SER A 292 11.75 -4.42 -8.46
C SER A 292 12.16 -5.68 -9.22
N ARG A 293 11.66 -5.82 -10.45
CA ARG A 293 12.12 -6.86 -11.37
C ARG A 293 13.56 -6.54 -11.77
N TYR A 294 14.43 -7.55 -11.69
CA TYR A 294 15.74 -7.53 -12.32
C TYR A 294 16.09 -8.94 -12.76
N LYS A 295 16.15 -9.16 -14.06
CA LYS A 295 16.64 -10.41 -14.63
C LYS A 295 18.09 -10.20 -15.07
N ARG A 296 19.02 -10.94 -14.47
CA ARG A 296 20.41 -10.96 -14.95
C ARG A 296 20.41 -11.71 -16.28
N SER A 297 20.74 -11.04 -17.39
CA SER A 297 21.13 -11.74 -18.60
C SER A 297 22.38 -12.56 -18.29
N LEU A 298 22.27 -13.89 -18.35
CA LEU A 298 23.40 -14.80 -18.31
C LEU A 298 24.19 -14.71 -19.62
#